data_AF-A0A9P9CEX4-F1
#
_entry.id   AF-A0A9P9CEX4-F1
#
_cell.length_a   1.000
_cell.length_b   1.000
_cell.length_c   1.000
_cell.angle_alpha   90.00
_cell.angle_beta   90.00
_cell.angle_gamma   90.00
#
_symmetry.space_group_name_H-M   'P 1'
#
loop_
_entity.id
_entity.type
_entity.pdbx_description
1 polymer ?
#
loop_
_entity_poly.entity_id
_entity_poly.type
_entity_poly.pdbx_seq_one_letter_code
_entity_poly.pdbx_strand_id
1 'polypeptide(L)'
;MSFMTLRALRAGSVFARSMAAAALRVSLVAARSSAMTTCTGPTSSRMFSVLAPALYPAAVKKTSARAVLITSSVTSTTATKKRAPTKKVAAKSKTVAKSKTVAKSRTVAKSRTAAKSKSTTKSGKAAAKGRKPKPKPRVLLTAEEKAEKKLKAAEKAREALAKKRRAEIRAIPKPPPRNVSAYGIFVQQEYAKHARSGAVATEASAKVASAWKALSETERQRYKDQASGIHSLHNAQYEKWAKTVGYEAISTLNRSRVLLGKQKLRIPVAIRPARRMPAYILFFKEKYATGELGQVGQGHVKEFAKAAGELWRQLSPAEKAAYEALSVADFAKKRASRT
;
A
#
# COMPACT_ATOMS: atom_id res chain seq x y z
N MET A 1 -12.54 54.45 12.77
CA MET A 1 -11.21 54.03 13.26
C MET A 1 -11.26 52.72 14.09
N SER A 2 -11.79 51.60 13.57
CA SER A 2 -11.92 50.38 14.41
C SER A 2 -11.83 49.05 13.65
N PHE A 3 -10.88 48.93 12.70
CA PHE A 3 -10.65 47.66 11.98
C PHE A 3 -9.18 47.21 11.89
N MET A 4 -8.23 47.97 12.45
CA MET A 4 -6.79 47.64 12.34
C MET A 4 -6.20 46.87 13.53
N THR A 5 -6.90 46.75 14.67
CA THR A 5 -6.35 46.11 15.88
C THR A 5 -6.53 44.59 15.95
N LEU A 6 -7.43 43.98 15.16
CA LEU A 6 -7.64 42.51 15.20
C LEU A 6 -6.65 41.69 14.36
N ARG A 7 -5.81 42.31 13.53
CA ARG A 7 -4.87 41.57 12.67
C ARG A 7 -3.53 41.26 13.34
N ALA A 8 -3.16 41.97 14.41
CA ALA A 8 -1.90 41.79 15.13
C ALA A 8 -1.90 40.54 16.05
N LEU A 9 -3.04 40.15 16.61
CA LEU A 9 -3.14 39.00 17.53
C LEU A 9 -3.08 37.62 16.83
N ARG A 10 -3.23 37.56 15.50
CA ARG A 10 -3.18 36.29 14.75
C ARG A 10 -1.78 35.93 14.24
N ALA A 11 -0.85 36.89 14.18
CA ALA A 11 0.51 36.67 13.70
C ALA A 11 1.42 36.01 14.77
N GLY A 12 1.20 36.28 16.07
CA GLY A 12 1.98 35.69 17.16
C GLY A 12 1.75 34.18 17.37
N SER A 13 0.58 33.65 17.00
CA SER A 13 0.22 32.24 17.21
C SER A 13 0.94 31.26 16.27
N VAL A 14 1.43 31.71 15.12
CA VAL A 14 2.04 30.82 14.12
C VAL A 14 3.53 30.62 14.41
N PHE A 15 4.19 31.64 14.97
CA PHE A 15 5.62 31.58 15.30
C PHE A 15 5.92 30.67 16.51
N ALA A 16 5.06 30.70 17.55
CA ALA A 16 5.21 29.85 18.73
C ALA A 16 5.07 28.35 18.42
N ARG A 17 4.25 27.97 17.42
CA ARG A 17 4.07 26.56 17.02
C ARG A 17 5.25 26.03 16.19
N SER A 18 6.03 26.90 15.55
CA SER A 18 7.20 26.51 14.75
C SER A 18 8.42 26.20 15.61
N MET A 19 8.61 26.92 16.73
CA MET A 19 9.73 26.71 17.65
C MET A 19 9.60 25.41 18.46
N ALA A 20 8.39 25.04 18.89
CA ALA A 20 8.16 23.79 19.65
C ALA A 20 8.46 22.51 18.83
N ALA A 21 8.35 22.56 17.49
CA ALA A 21 8.64 21.42 16.62
C ALA A 21 10.14 21.21 16.37
N ALA A 22 10.99 22.22 16.59
CA ALA A 22 12.43 22.12 16.40
C ALA A 22 13.13 21.51 17.63
N ALA A 23 12.68 21.83 18.84
CA ALA A 23 13.27 21.30 20.09
C ALA A 23 13.10 19.77 20.23
N LEU A 24 12.00 19.20 19.71
CA LEU A 24 11.73 17.75 19.79
C LEU A 24 12.57 16.88 18.84
N ARG A 25 13.35 17.46 17.92
CA ARG A 25 14.22 16.69 17.00
C ARG A 25 15.66 16.57 17.46
N VAL A 26 16.12 17.41 18.40
CA VAL A 26 17.51 17.38 18.87
C VAL A 26 17.72 16.30 19.95
N SER A 27 16.69 15.96 20.74
CA SER A 27 16.83 14.98 21.84
C SER A 27 16.80 13.51 21.43
N LEU A 28 16.47 13.16 20.18
CA LEU A 28 16.33 11.74 19.77
C LEU A 28 17.62 11.11 19.20
N VAL A 29 18.70 11.89 19.06
CA VAL A 29 19.99 11.40 18.49
C VAL A 29 21.01 11.02 19.58
N ALA A 30 20.79 11.41 20.84
CA ALA A 30 21.75 11.17 21.93
C ALA A 30 21.61 9.82 22.67
N ALA A 31 20.57 9.03 22.40
CA ALA A 31 20.24 7.82 23.20
C ALA A 31 20.52 6.48 22.50
N ARG A 32 21.48 6.44 21.56
CA ARG A 32 21.90 5.20 20.86
C ARG A 32 23.43 5.03 20.85
N SER A 33 24.04 5.10 22.02
CA SER A 33 25.40 4.60 22.25
C SER A 33 25.51 4.18 23.70
N SER A 34 25.33 2.88 23.97
CA SER A 34 25.92 2.12 25.09
C SER A 34 25.22 0.78 25.21
N ALA A 35 25.86 -0.29 24.73
CA ALA A 35 25.81 -1.66 25.26
C ALA A 35 26.41 -2.64 24.23
N MET A 36 27.74 -2.74 24.21
CA MET A 36 28.41 -3.96 23.75
C MET A 36 29.38 -4.37 24.85
N THR A 37 28.90 -5.28 25.70
CA THR A 37 29.72 -5.99 26.69
C THR A 37 30.16 -7.31 26.07
N THR A 38 31.45 -7.54 26.16
CA THR A 38 32.23 -8.69 25.71
C THR A 38 31.87 -9.98 26.46
N CYS A 39 31.64 -11.07 25.72
CA CYS A 39 31.75 -12.43 26.25
C CYS A 39 32.87 -13.15 25.50
N THR A 40 34.04 -13.19 26.14
CA THR A 40 35.16 -14.06 25.83
C THR A 40 34.95 -15.43 26.48
N GLY A 41 35.15 -16.51 25.73
CA GLY A 41 35.16 -17.89 26.24
C GLY A 41 35.86 -18.83 25.24
N PRO A 42 36.54 -19.89 25.71
CA PRO A 42 37.87 -20.23 25.23
C PRO A 42 37.94 -21.33 24.16
N THR A 43 39.09 -21.28 23.49
CA THR A 43 39.71 -22.24 22.60
C THR A 43 39.78 -23.66 23.17
N SER A 44 39.41 -24.66 22.36
CA SER A 44 40.06 -25.97 22.39
C SER A 44 40.19 -26.53 20.98
N SER A 45 41.39 -26.99 20.71
CA SER A 45 41.95 -27.44 19.45
C SER A 45 41.65 -28.92 19.24
N ARG A 46 41.34 -29.33 18.00
CA ARG A 46 41.78 -30.61 17.44
C ARG A 46 41.61 -30.61 15.92
N MET A 47 42.76 -30.59 15.26
CA MET A 47 42.97 -30.91 13.84
C MET A 47 42.67 -32.40 13.61
N PHE A 48 42.05 -32.73 12.47
CA PHE A 48 42.46 -33.85 11.62
C PHE A 48 41.90 -33.64 10.20
N SER A 49 42.81 -33.67 9.23
CA SER A 49 42.56 -33.71 7.79
C SER A 49 41.91 -35.04 7.35
N VAL A 50 41.22 -35.04 6.20
CA VAL A 50 41.38 -35.96 5.04
C VAL A 50 40.08 -36.05 4.20
N LEU A 51 40.25 -35.77 2.89
CA LEU A 51 39.52 -36.16 1.67
C LEU A 51 37.99 -36.46 1.64
N ALA A 52 37.24 -35.63 0.86
CA ALA A 52 36.15 -35.90 -0.13
C ALA A 52 34.93 -36.80 0.22
N PRO A 53 33.84 -36.89 -0.60
CA PRO A 53 33.19 -35.94 -1.52
C PRO A 53 31.70 -35.66 -1.11
N ALA A 54 31.01 -34.91 -1.97
CA ALA A 54 29.61 -34.49 -1.91
C ALA A 54 28.59 -35.49 -1.34
N LEU A 55 27.71 -35.01 -0.44
CA LEU A 55 26.32 -35.45 -0.26
C LEU A 55 25.53 -34.36 0.48
N TYR A 56 24.42 -33.93 -0.11
CA TYR A 56 23.46 -32.99 0.49
C TYR A 56 22.83 -33.56 1.77
N PRO A 57 22.80 -32.85 2.91
CA PRO A 57 21.95 -33.26 4.01
C PRO A 57 20.50 -32.80 3.78
N ALA A 58 19.62 -33.78 3.68
CA ALA A 58 18.17 -33.61 3.74
C ALA A 58 17.76 -32.91 5.05
N ALA A 59 16.95 -31.87 4.92
CA ALA A 59 16.39 -31.14 6.05
C ALA A 59 15.37 -32.01 6.81
N VAL A 60 15.79 -32.56 7.95
CA VAL A 60 14.92 -33.19 8.95
C VAL A 60 14.06 -32.11 9.60
N LYS A 61 12.77 -32.08 9.24
CA LYS A 61 11.77 -31.26 9.92
C LYS A 61 11.41 -31.92 11.25
N LYS A 62 11.87 -31.33 12.36
CA LYS A 62 11.37 -31.64 13.71
C LYS A 62 9.91 -31.15 13.81
N THR A 63 8.95 -32.05 13.65
CA THR A 63 7.56 -31.83 14.05
C THR A 63 7.43 -32.15 15.54
N SER A 64 7.40 -31.12 16.39
CA SER A 64 6.95 -31.27 17.78
C SER A 64 5.42 -31.36 17.79
N ALA A 65 4.90 -32.59 17.90
CA ALA A 65 3.51 -32.83 18.24
C ALA A 65 3.28 -32.40 19.69
N ARG A 66 2.49 -31.35 19.91
CA ARG A 66 1.90 -31.05 21.22
C ARG A 66 0.43 -31.39 21.12
N ALA A 67 0.10 -32.63 21.49
CA ALA A 67 -1.27 -33.07 21.69
C ALA A 67 -1.86 -32.31 22.87
N VAL A 68 -2.91 -31.54 22.61
CA VAL A 68 -3.80 -31.00 23.65
C VAL A 68 -5.18 -31.56 23.35
N LEU A 69 -5.54 -32.62 24.06
CA LEU A 69 -6.89 -33.12 24.20
C LEU A 69 -7.68 -32.09 25.03
N ILE A 70 -8.56 -31.33 24.38
CA ILE A 70 -9.67 -30.66 25.06
C ILE A 70 -10.95 -31.25 24.49
N THR A 71 -11.46 -32.26 25.17
CA THR A 71 -12.83 -32.73 25.05
C THR A 71 -13.71 -31.85 25.95
N SER A 72 -14.48 -30.95 25.35
CA SER A 72 -15.65 -30.37 26.02
C SER A 72 -16.71 -30.09 24.96
N SER A 73 -17.62 -31.04 24.80
CA SER A 73 -18.89 -30.92 24.09
C SER A 73 -19.81 -29.97 24.85
N VAL A 74 -19.97 -28.74 24.35
CA VAL A 74 -21.06 -27.84 24.75
C VAL A 74 -22.10 -27.86 23.64
N THR A 75 -23.18 -28.60 23.88
CA THR A 75 -24.41 -28.56 23.09
C THR A 75 -25.06 -27.19 23.27
N SER A 76 -24.80 -26.27 22.33
CA SER A 76 -25.55 -25.02 22.23
C SER A 76 -26.90 -25.28 21.57
N THR A 77 -27.95 -25.34 22.38
CA THR A 77 -29.34 -25.33 21.95
C THR A 77 -29.66 -23.97 21.31
N THR A 78 -29.85 -23.97 19.99
CA THR A 78 -30.31 -22.79 19.26
C THR A 78 -31.81 -22.58 19.49
N ALA A 79 -32.14 -21.72 20.46
CA ALA A 79 -33.49 -21.20 20.62
C ALA A 79 -33.82 -20.24 19.46
N THR A 80 -34.67 -20.71 18.54
CA THR A 80 -35.24 -19.93 17.44
C THR A 80 -36.24 -18.90 17.97
N LYS A 81 -35.76 -17.68 18.23
CA LYS A 81 -36.63 -16.55 18.56
C LYS A 81 -37.35 -16.07 17.29
N LYS A 82 -38.62 -16.50 17.14
CA LYS A 82 -39.57 -15.97 16.14
C LYS A 82 -39.62 -14.45 16.22
N ARG A 83 -39.15 -13.76 15.17
CA ARG A 83 -39.39 -12.32 14.98
C ARG A 83 -40.77 -12.14 14.38
N ALA A 84 -41.62 -11.39 15.08
CA ALA A 84 -42.91 -10.92 14.57
C ALA A 84 -42.74 -10.01 13.34
N PRO A 85 -43.68 -10.02 12.38
CA PRO A 85 -43.62 -9.18 11.19
C PRO A 85 -44.00 -7.74 11.54
N THR A 86 -43.03 -6.82 11.44
CA THR A 86 -43.30 -5.37 11.53
C THR A 86 -43.96 -4.87 10.26
N LYS A 87 -45.17 -4.33 10.42
CA LYS A 87 -45.99 -3.59 9.44
C LYS A 87 -45.15 -2.59 8.63
N LYS A 88 -45.20 -2.72 7.30
CA LYS A 88 -44.59 -1.82 6.33
C LYS A 88 -45.49 -0.59 6.17
N VAL A 89 -45.10 0.55 6.73
CA VAL A 89 -45.78 1.83 6.50
C VAL A 89 -45.31 2.39 5.16
N ALA A 90 -46.27 2.60 4.26
CA ALA A 90 -46.07 3.23 2.96
C ALA A 90 -45.77 4.73 3.15
N ALA A 91 -44.65 5.20 2.58
CA ALA A 91 -44.36 6.63 2.48
C ALA A 91 -44.22 7.00 1.00
N LYS A 92 -45.07 7.97 0.63
CA LYS A 92 -45.31 8.54 -0.69
C LYS A 92 -44.10 9.27 -1.29
N SER A 93 -44.01 9.13 -2.61
CA SER A 93 -43.49 10.02 -3.65
C SER A 93 -42.89 11.39 -3.26
N LYS A 94 -41.81 11.77 -3.95
CA LYS A 94 -41.73 13.08 -4.61
C LYS A 94 -40.83 13.03 -5.86
N THR A 95 -41.51 13.16 -7.00
CA THR A 95 -41.02 13.42 -8.35
C THR A 95 -40.50 14.86 -8.42
N VAL A 96 -39.28 15.09 -8.92
CA VAL A 96 -38.86 16.43 -9.35
C VAL A 96 -38.07 16.35 -10.68
N ALA A 97 -38.77 16.83 -11.71
CA ALA A 97 -38.41 17.63 -12.86
C ALA A 97 -37.01 17.56 -13.53
N LYS A 98 -37.10 17.34 -14.85
CA LYS A 98 -36.15 17.61 -15.95
C LYS A 98 -35.71 19.08 -16.03
N SER A 99 -34.46 19.30 -16.46
CA SER A 99 -34.04 20.40 -17.35
C SER A 99 -32.90 19.88 -18.26
N LYS A 100 -33.14 19.68 -19.56
CA LYS A 100 -32.81 20.56 -20.73
C LYS A 100 -31.38 21.12 -20.70
N THR A 101 -30.44 20.53 -21.45
CA THR A 101 -30.05 20.85 -22.85
C THR A 101 -29.44 22.23 -23.04
N VAL A 102 -28.12 22.32 -23.24
CA VAL A 102 -27.47 23.32 -24.11
C VAL A 102 -26.26 22.68 -24.80
N ALA A 103 -26.21 22.88 -26.11
CA ALA A 103 -25.25 22.39 -27.08
C ALA A 103 -24.12 23.43 -27.36
N LYS A 104 -23.18 23.02 -28.24
CA LYS A 104 -22.12 23.80 -28.92
C LYS A 104 -20.90 24.17 -28.05
N SER A 105 -19.66 24.12 -28.53
CA SER A 105 -19.16 24.24 -29.90
C SER A 105 -17.80 23.57 -30.10
N ARG A 106 -17.56 23.13 -31.35
CA ARG A 106 -16.28 22.76 -31.95
C ARG A 106 -15.33 23.96 -32.00
N THR A 107 -14.03 23.72 -31.85
CA THR A 107 -13.02 24.45 -32.63
C THR A 107 -11.83 23.54 -32.94
N VAL A 108 -11.51 23.51 -34.23
CA VAL A 108 -10.44 22.80 -34.92
C VAL A 108 -9.34 23.82 -35.17
N ALA A 109 -8.08 23.52 -34.85
CA ALA A 109 -6.89 24.15 -35.45
C ALA A 109 -5.70 23.21 -35.19
N LYS A 110 -5.15 22.49 -36.17
CA LYS A 110 -4.36 22.92 -37.35
C LYS A 110 -2.86 23.05 -37.01
N SER A 111 -2.14 22.01 -37.45
CA SER A 111 -0.79 21.96 -38.05
C SER A 111 0.35 22.85 -37.52
N ARG A 112 1.53 22.26 -37.36
CA ARG A 112 2.79 22.62 -38.09
C ARG A 112 3.88 21.59 -37.73
N THR A 113 4.27 20.70 -38.65
CA THR A 113 5.33 20.79 -39.66
C THR A 113 6.75 20.97 -39.10
N ALA A 114 7.61 20.08 -39.58
CA ALA A 114 9.02 19.88 -39.29
C ALA A 114 9.92 21.11 -39.56
N ALA A 115 11.03 21.18 -38.82
CA ALA A 115 12.21 21.95 -39.23
C ALA A 115 13.48 21.16 -38.89
N LYS A 116 14.09 20.62 -39.94
CA LYS A 116 15.53 20.33 -40.04
C LYS A 116 16.29 21.63 -39.84
N SER A 117 17.32 21.66 -38.99
CA SER A 117 18.42 22.60 -39.16
C SER A 117 19.72 21.83 -39.34
N LYS A 118 20.39 22.20 -40.42
CA LYS A 118 21.62 21.67 -40.98
C LYS A 118 22.67 22.77 -40.81
N SER A 119 23.92 22.35 -40.64
CA SER A 119 25.13 23.14 -40.84
C SER A 119 25.49 24.17 -39.77
N THR A 120 26.72 24.09 -39.27
CA THR A 120 27.76 25.06 -39.71
C THR A 120 29.13 24.47 -39.47
N THR A 121 29.82 24.22 -40.58
CA THR A 121 31.26 24.06 -40.70
C THR A 121 31.92 25.42 -40.41
N LYS A 122 32.93 25.46 -39.54
CA LYS A 122 33.90 26.56 -39.57
C LYS A 122 35.32 26.01 -39.39
N SER A 123 36.06 26.19 -40.47
CA SER A 123 37.49 25.98 -40.65
C SER A 123 38.33 26.78 -39.66
N GLY A 124 39.49 26.23 -39.27
CA GLY A 124 40.49 27.01 -38.55
C GLY A 124 41.78 26.27 -38.26
N LYS A 125 42.73 26.42 -39.20
CA LYS A 125 44.17 26.60 -38.97
C LYS A 125 45.04 25.36 -38.71
N ALA A 126 45.87 25.12 -39.72
CA ALA A 126 47.01 24.21 -39.72
C ALA A 126 48.20 24.77 -38.90
N ALA A 127 49.07 23.83 -38.55
CA ALA A 127 50.48 23.98 -38.21
C ALA A 127 50.85 24.57 -36.83
N ALA A 128 51.03 23.66 -35.86
CA ALA A 128 52.23 23.65 -35.03
C ALA A 128 52.51 22.19 -34.61
N LYS A 129 53.58 21.62 -35.17
CA LYS A 129 54.14 20.30 -34.87
C LYS A 129 54.73 20.33 -33.45
N GLY A 130 53.87 20.32 -32.43
CA GLY A 130 54.25 20.13 -31.04
C GLY A 130 54.49 18.64 -30.77
N ARG A 131 55.70 18.29 -30.32
CA ARG A 131 56.12 16.96 -29.86
C ARG A 131 54.98 16.27 -29.09
N LYS A 132 54.53 15.11 -29.58
CA LYS A 132 53.60 14.23 -28.85
C LYS A 132 54.20 13.98 -27.45
N PRO A 133 53.54 14.39 -26.35
CA PRO A 133 53.97 13.96 -25.03
C PRO A 133 53.87 12.43 -24.99
N LYS A 134 54.98 11.76 -24.66
CA LYS A 134 55.02 10.31 -24.45
C LYS A 134 53.82 9.92 -23.57
N PRO A 135 53.02 8.91 -23.95
CA PRO A 135 51.88 8.50 -23.13
C PRO A 135 52.41 8.08 -21.76
N LYS A 136 52.04 8.84 -20.72
CA LYS A 136 52.32 8.46 -19.33
C LYS A 136 51.70 7.06 -19.11
N PRO A 137 52.41 6.13 -18.46
CA PRO A 137 51.91 4.78 -18.25
C PRO A 137 50.55 4.85 -17.54
N ARG A 138 49.52 4.29 -18.17
CA ARG A 138 48.20 4.13 -17.53
C ARG A 138 48.38 3.17 -16.38
N VAL A 139 48.42 3.71 -15.16
CA VAL A 139 48.34 2.91 -13.93
C VAL A 139 47.06 2.08 -14.02
N LEU A 140 47.22 0.77 -14.17
CA LEU A 140 46.13 -0.18 -14.24
C LEU A 140 45.50 -0.22 -12.84
N LEU A 141 44.34 0.41 -12.68
CA LEU A 141 43.56 0.30 -11.44
C LEU A 141 43.38 -1.18 -11.10
N THR A 142 43.64 -1.50 -9.83
CA THR A 142 43.46 -2.84 -9.28
C THR A 142 41.99 -3.25 -9.42
N ALA A 143 41.73 -4.56 -9.45
CA ALA A 143 40.37 -5.08 -9.60
C ALA A 143 39.44 -4.59 -8.48
N GLU A 144 40.00 -4.38 -7.28
CA GLU A 144 39.30 -3.90 -6.09
C GLU A 144 38.81 -2.46 -6.24
N GLU A 145 39.66 -1.54 -6.71
CA GLU A 145 39.25 -0.14 -6.94
C GLU A 145 38.16 -0.01 -8.01
N LYS A 146 38.18 -0.89 -9.02
CA LYS A 146 37.12 -0.95 -10.04
C LYS A 146 35.80 -1.46 -9.44
N ALA A 147 35.84 -2.42 -8.52
CA ALA A 147 34.65 -2.90 -7.83
C ALA A 147 34.03 -1.82 -6.94
N GLU A 148 34.84 -1.10 -6.16
CA GLU A 148 34.35 0.01 -5.34
C GLU A 148 33.72 1.13 -6.17
N LYS A 149 34.35 1.52 -7.29
CA LYS A 149 33.81 2.56 -8.17
C LYS A 149 32.46 2.14 -8.76
N LYS A 150 32.28 0.85 -9.09
CA LYS A 150 31.00 0.31 -9.55
C LYS A 150 29.94 0.32 -8.43
N LEU A 151 30.30 -0.04 -7.20
CA LEU A 151 29.39 0.02 -6.06
C LEU A 151 28.94 1.46 -5.75
N LYS A 152 29.88 2.41 -5.68
CA LYS A 152 29.60 3.84 -5.47
C LYS A 152 28.74 4.41 -6.61
N ALA A 153 28.98 4.02 -7.86
CA ALA A 153 28.14 4.41 -8.99
C ALA A 153 26.72 3.83 -8.93
N ALA A 154 26.59 2.56 -8.53
CA ALA A 154 25.30 1.89 -8.35
C ALA A 154 24.49 2.53 -7.22
N GLU A 155 25.13 2.91 -6.12
CA GLU A 155 24.50 3.62 -5.00
C GLU A 155 23.97 4.99 -5.43
N LYS A 156 24.81 5.80 -6.09
CA LYS A 156 24.39 7.11 -6.63
C LYS A 156 23.23 6.98 -7.63
N ALA A 157 23.25 5.96 -8.48
CA ALA A 157 22.16 5.68 -9.41
C ALA A 157 20.86 5.31 -8.67
N ARG A 158 20.94 4.51 -7.61
CA ARG A 158 19.80 4.17 -6.73
C ARG A 158 19.24 5.40 -6.03
N GLU A 159 20.10 6.28 -5.51
CA GLU A 159 19.67 7.52 -4.86
C GLU A 159 19.00 8.49 -5.84
N ALA A 160 19.59 8.68 -7.02
CA ALA A 160 19.00 9.50 -8.07
C ALA A 160 17.61 8.97 -8.51
N LEU A 161 17.48 7.65 -8.64
CA LEU A 161 16.18 7.01 -8.90
C LEU A 161 15.20 7.25 -7.74
N ALA A 162 15.63 7.06 -6.49
CA ALA A 162 14.80 7.31 -5.31
C ALA A 162 14.33 8.78 -5.23
N LYS A 163 15.19 9.74 -5.59
CA LYS A 163 14.84 11.17 -5.66
C LYS A 163 13.78 11.44 -6.74
N LYS A 164 13.95 10.89 -7.96
CA LYS A 164 12.95 10.98 -9.03
C LYS A 164 11.61 10.38 -8.58
N ARG A 165 11.61 9.19 -7.96
CA ARG A 165 10.39 8.55 -7.42
C ARG A 165 9.73 9.37 -6.32
N ARG A 166 10.52 9.99 -5.41
CA ARG A 166 9.98 10.90 -4.39
C ARG A 166 9.32 12.13 -5.02
N ALA A 167 9.85 12.65 -6.12
CA ALA A 167 9.23 13.74 -6.87
C ALA A 167 7.92 13.30 -7.53
N GLU A 168 7.88 12.13 -8.17
CA GLU A 168 6.63 11.55 -8.72
C GLU A 168 5.54 11.39 -7.64
N ILE A 169 5.91 10.93 -6.45
CA ILE A 169 4.97 10.81 -5.31
C ILE A 169 4.42 12.17 -4.87
N ARG A 170 5.25 13.23 -4.92
CA ARG A 170 4.85 14.59 -4.54
C ARG A 170 3.97 15.27 -5.57
N ALA A 171 4.09 14.90 -6.84
CA ALA A 171 3.30 15.46 -7.93
C ALA A 171 1.83 15.02 -7.89
N ILE A 172 1.53 13.83 -7.35
CA ILE A 172 0.17 13.32 -7.22
C ILE A 172 -0.51 14.00 -6.00
N PRO A 173 -1.76 14.48 -6.12
CA PRO A 173 -2.46 15.09 -5.00
C PRO A 173 -2.54 14.09 -3.83
N LYS A 174 -2.28 14.58 -2.62
CA LYS A 174 -2.20 13.74 -1.42
C LYS A 174 -3.54 13.05 -1.17
N PRO A 175 -3.54 11.75 -0.80
CA PRO A 175 -4.77 11.08 -0.39
C PRO A 175 -5.34 11.72 0.88
N PRO A 176 -6.65 11.58 1.12
CA PRO A 176 -7.26 11.94 2.40
C PRO A 176 -6.49 11.31 3.58
N PRO A 177 -6.43 11.99 4.73
CA PRO A 177 -5.77 11.46 5.93
C PRO A 177 -6.47 10.19 6.40
N ARG A 178 -5.72 9.27 7.02
CA ARG A 178 -6.29 8.02 7.55
C ARG A 178 -7.41 8.30 8.55
N ASN A 179 -8.42 7.42 8.57
CA ASN A 179 -9.47 7.45 9.57
C ASN A 179 -8.92 7.19 10.99
N VAL A 180 -9.57 7.76 11.99
CA VAL A 180 -9.25 7.58 13.40
C VAL A 180 -10.14 6.48 13.98
N SER A 181 -9.60 5.62 14.85
CA SER A 181 -10.39 4.60 15.56
C SER A 181 -11.20 5.21 16.70
N ALA A 182 -12.18 4.48 17.25
CA ALA A 182 -12.95 4.93 18.42
C ALA A 182 -12.05 5.37 19.59
N TYR A 183 -11.05 4.55 19.93
CA TYR A 183 -10.04 4.90 20.93
C TYR A 183 -9.22 6.14 20.53
N GLY A 184 -8.85 6.27 19.25
CA GLY A 184 -8.11 7.45 18.78
C GLY A 184 -8.91 8.75 18.90
N ILE A 185 -10.23 8.71 18.71
CA ILE A 185 -11.12 9.88 18.92
C ILE A 185 -11.14 10.24 20.41
N PHE A 186 -11.29 9.24 21.28
CA PHE A 186 -11.24 9.44 22.73
C PHE A 186 -9.90 10.03 23.18
N VAL A 187 -8.78 9.47 22.70
CA VAL A 187 -7.43 9.99 23.00
C VAL A 187 -7.32 11.44 22.55
N GLN A 188 -7.78 11.81 21.36
CA GLN A 188 -7.72 13.21 20.91
C GLN A 188 -8.50 14.16 21.84
N GLN A 189 -9.62 13.72 22.40
CA GLN A 189 -10.44 14.51 23.32
C GLN A 189 -9.82 14.60 24.72
N GLU A 190 -9.37 13.49 25.30
CA GLU A 190 -8.80 13.45 26.64
C GLU A 190 -7.38 14.04 26.69
N TYR A 191 -6.58 13.79 25.66
CA TYR A 191 -5.22 14.34 25.61
C TYR A 191 -5.24 15.87 25.53
N ALA A 192 -6.26 16.49 24.93
CA ALA A 192 -6.42 17.94 24.95
C ALA A 192 -6.66 18.51 26.36
N LYS A 193 -7.26 17.71 27.27
CA LYS A 193 -7.47 18.08 28.68
C LYS A 193 -6.18 17.93 29.49
N HIS A 194 -5.43 16.86 29.26
CA HIS A 194 -4.20 16.55 30.00
C HIS A 194 -2.92 17.21 29.46
N ALA A 195 -2.86 17.58 28.18
CA ALA A 195 -1.68 18.21 27.59
C ALA A 195 -1.36 19.60 28.19
N ARG A 196 -2.33 20.24 28.86
CA ARG A 196 -2.12 21.52 29.54
C ARG A 196 -1.43 21.37 30.91
N SER A 197 -1.37 20.17 31.47
CA SER A 197 -0.88 19.97 32.84
C SER A 197 0.64 19.79 32.94
N GLY A 198 1.40 20.06 31.86
CA GLY A 198 2.86 19.90 31.85
C GLY A 198 3.37 18.47 32.07
N ALA A 199 2.47 17.48 32.15
CA ALA A 199 2.81 16.10 32.42
C ALA A 199 3.61 15.49 31.26
N VAL A 200 4.54 14.59 31.60
CA VAL A 200 5.30 13.83 30.60
C VAL A 200 4.33 13.05 29.73
N ALA A 201 4.50 13.13 28.40
CA ALA A 201 3.57 12.55 27.42
C ALA A 201 3.24 11.06 27.64
N THR A 202 4.17 10.31 28.24
CA THR A 202 4.03 8.90 28.62
C THR A 202 3.01 8.70 29.74
N GLU A 203 3.06 9.50 30.81
CA GLU A 203 2.12 9.44 31.92
C GLU A 203 0.71 9.83 31.49
N ALA A 204 0.59 10.89 30.68
CA ALA A 204 -0.69 11.29 30.10
C ALA A 204 -1.30 10.17 29.26
N SER A 205 -0.49 9.48 28.45
CA SER A 205 -0.96 8.35 27.64
C SER A 205 -1.41 7.16 28.49
N ALA A 206 -0.70 6.85 29.59
CA ALA A 206 -1.08 5.80 30.53
C ALA A 206 -2.42 6.11 31.22
N LYS A 207 -2.62 7.37 31.66
CA LYS A 207 -3.88 7.83 32.26
C LYS A 207 -5.05 7.73 31.29
N VAL A 208 -4.87 8.15 30.03
CA VAL A 208 -5.91 8.03 28.99
C VAL A 208 -6.23 6.56 28.69
N ALA A 209 -5.23 5.68 28.63
CA ALA A 209 -5.47 4.26 28.41
C ALA A 209 -6.27 3.62 29.56
N SER A 210 -5.97 3.97 30.81
CA SER A 210 -6.74 3.54 31.98
C SER A 210 -8.17 4.09 31.97
N ALA A 211 -8.33 5.38 31.63
CA ALA A 211 -9.65 6.00 31.50
C ALA A 211 -10.53 5.30 30.45
N TRP A 212 -9.96 4.93 29.29
CA TRP A 212 -10.70 4.19 28.26
C TRP A 212 -11.16 2.80 28.73
N LYS A 213 -10.34 2.11 29.52
CA LYS A 213 -10.70 0.80 30.10
C LYS A 213 -11.81 0.92 31.13
N ALA A 214 -11.84 2.03 31.88
CA ALA A 214 -12.85 2.33 32.88
C ALA A 214 -14.19 2.81 32.29
N LEU A 215 -14.24 3.23 31.02
CA LEU A 215 -15.49 3.62 30.36
C LEU A 215 -16.50 2.46 30.32
N SER A 216 -17.75 2.80 30.55
CA SER A 216 -18.88 1.89 30.37
C SER A 216 -19.04 1.46 28.90
N GLU A 217 -19.67 0.31 28.65
CA GLU A 217 -19.86 -0.15 27.27
C GLU A 217 -20.74 0.79 26.44
N THR A 218 -21.70 1.47 27.08
CA THR A 218 -22.57 2.47 26.44
C THR A 218 -21.77 3.68 25.94
N GLU A 219 -20.84 4.19 26.75
CA GLU A 219 -19.94 5.28 26.35
C GLU A 219 -18.96 4.85 25.26
N ARG A 220 -18.39 3.64 25.37
CA ARG A 220 -17.53 3.08 24.32
C ARG A 220 -18.29 2.95 23.00
N GLN A 221 -19.57 2.57 23.04
CA GLN A 221 -20.41 2.45 21.86
C GLN A 221 -20.58 3.80 21.15
N ARG A 222 -20.79 4.90 21.88
CA ARG A 222 -20.84 6.25 21.30
C ARG A 222 -19.60 6.58 20.46
N TYR A 223 -18.40 6.25 20.95
CA TYR A 223 -17.17 6.46 20.18
C TYR A 223 -17.04 5.52 18.97
N LYS A 224 -17.55 4.29 19.06
CA LYS A 224 -17.62 3.36 17.90
C LYS A 224 -18.54 3.91 16.81
N ASP A 225 -19.68 4.48 17.19
CA ASP A 225 -20.64 5.08 16.26
C ASP A 225 -20.05 6.34 15.60
N GLN A 226 -19.34 7.18 16.35
CA GLN A 226 -18.58 8.31 15.78
C GLN A 226 -17.51 7.84 14.80
N ALA A 227 -16.74 6.80 15.17
CA ALA A 227 -15.70 6.24 14.32
C ALA A 227 -16.28 5.61 13.04
N SER A 228 -17.44 4.97 13.10
CA SER A 228 -18.10 4.39 11.93
C SER A 228 -18.60 5.47 10.96
N GLY A 229 -19.14 6.58 11.48
CA GLY A 229 -19.49 7.77 10.71
C GLY A 229 -18.27 8.39 10.00
N ILE A 230 -17.18 8.60 10.73
CA ILE A 230 -15.91 9.12 10.17
C ILE A 230 -15.35 8.15 9.12
N HIS A 231 -15.41 6.84 9.36
CA HIS A 231 -14.93 5.84 8.40
C HIS A 231 -15.72 5.91 7.08
N SER A 232 -17.04 6.06 7.16
CA SER A 232 -17.91 6.19 5.99
C SER A 232 -17.60 7.45 5.19
N LEU A 233 -17.44 8.60 5.87
CA LEU A 233 -17.04 9.86 5.23
C LEU A 233 -15.66 9.77 4.58
N HIS A 234 -14.68 9.18 5.27
CA HIS A 234 -13.34 8.96 4.74
C HIS A 234 -13.38 8.09 3.48
N ASN A 235 -14.16 6.99 3.48
CA ASN A 235 -14.29 6.12 2.32
C ASN A 235 -14.87 6.89 1.12
N ALA A 236 -15.91 7.71 1.34
CA ALA A 236 -16.48 8.55 0.30
C ALA A 236 -15.49 9.58 -0.25
N GLN A 237 -14.74 10.26 0.62
CA GLN A 237 -13.68 11.20 0.23
C GLN A 237 -12.56 10.50 -0.55
N TYR A 238 -12.16 9.31 -0.09
CA TYR A 238 -11.10 8.52 -0.71
C TYR A 238 -11.52 8.04 -2.10
N GLU A 239 -12.78 7.62 -2.29
CA GLU A 239 -13.29 7.25 -3.60
C GLU A 239 -13.34 8.45 -4.56
N LYS A 240 -13.77 9.63 -4.09
CA LYS A 240 -13.74 10.87 -4.89
C LYS A 240 -12.31 11.24 -5.30
N TRP A 241 -11.36 11.20 -4.35
CA TRP A 241 -9.95 11.43 -4.62
C TRP A 241 -9.41 10.42 -5.64
N ALA A 242 -9.69 9.13 -5.45
CA ALA A 242 -9.19 8.08 -6.32
C ALA A 242 -9.75 8.18 -7.74
N LYS A 243 -11.02 8.58 -7.91
CA LYS A 243 -11.62 8.88 -9.22
C LYS A 243 -10.94 10.07 -9.89
N THR A 244 -10.63 11.13 -9.13
CA THR A 244 -9.96 12.33 -9.65
C THR A 244 -8.54 12.04 -10.12
N VAL A 245 -7.81 11.22 -9.36
CA VAL A 245 -6.41 10.86 -9.67
C VAL A 245 -6.32 9.81 -10.79
N GLY A 246 -7.26 8.88 -10.82
CA GLY A 246 -7.29 7.79 -11.79
C GLY A 246 -6.40 6.58 -11.43
N TYR A 247 -6.61 5.48 -12.14
CA TYR A 247 -5.95 4.20 -11.87
C TYR A 247 -4.44 4.24 -12.09
N GLU A 248 -3.98 4.74 -13.22
CA GLU A 248 -2.57 4.70 -13.62
C GLU A 248 -1.66 5.50 -12.69
N ALA A 249 -2.13 6.68 -12.25
CA ALA A 249 -1.41 7.49 -11.29
C ALA A 249 -1.29 6.79 -9.93
N ILE A 250 -2.37 6.18 -9.40
CA ILE A 250 -2.31 5.43 -8.13
C ILE A 250 -1.46 4.16 -8.27
N SER A 251 -1.52 3.49 -9.43
CA SER A 251 -0.70 2.31 -9.73
C SER A 251 0.79 2.66 -9.74
N THR A 252 1.16 3.74 -10.42
CA THR A 252 2.52 4.29 -10.46
C THR A 252 2.99 4.69 -9.07
N LEU A 253 2.15 5.40 -8.33
CA LEU A 253 2.40 5.76 -6.93
C LEU A 253 2.67 4.53 -6.07
N ASN A 254 1.89 3.47 -6.23
CA ASN A 254 2.07 2.22 -5.49
C ASN A 254 3.38 1.52 -5.81
N ARG A 255 3.82 1.51 -7.09
CA ARG A 255 5.15 1.01 -7.46
C ARG A 255 6.25 1.80 -6.73
N SER A 256 6.17 3.13 -6.77
CA SER A 256 7.12 4.01 -6.09
C SER A 256 7.11 3.84 -4.56
N ARG A 257 5.94 3.58 -3.96
CA ARG A 257 5.81 3.32 -2.50
C ARG A 257 6.46 2.00 -2.09
N VAL A 258 6.26 0.91 -2.84
CA VAL A 258 6.88 -0.40 -2.55
C VAL A 258 8.40 -0.31 -2.62
N LEU A 259 8.95 0.36 -3.63
CA LEU A 259 10.40 0.58 -3.75
C LEU A 259 10.99 1.36 -2.57
N LEU A 260 10.19 2.21 -1.91
CA LEU A 260 10.57 2.94 -0.70
C LEU A 260 10.23 2.19 0.60
N GLY A 261 9.82 0.92 0.53
CA GLY A 261 9.42 0.12 1.71
C GLY A 261 8.10 0.56 2.35
N LYS A 262 7.27 1.35 1.66
CA LYS A 262 5.99 1.86 2.18
C LYS A 262 4.83 0.97 1.73
N GLN A 263 3.81 0.86 2.57
CA GLN A 263 2.56 0.15 2.24
C GLN A 263 1.86 0.76 1.02
N LYS A 264 1.28 -0.09 0.16
CA LYS A 264 0.48 0.30 -1.00
C LYS A 264 -0.81 1.02 -0.57
N LEU A 265 -1.24 1.99 -1.36
CA LEU A 265 -2.56 2.60 -1.27
C LEU A 265 -3.61 1.66 -1.87
N ARG A 266 -4.81 1.65 -1.29
CA ARG A 266 -5.94 0.88 -1.80
C ARG A 266 -6.46 1.49 -3.09
N ILE A 267 -6.56 0.71 -4.17
CA ILE A 267 -7.22 1.17 -5.40
C ILE A 267 -8.70 0.76 -5.32
N PRO A 268 -9.68 1.68 -5.28
CA PRO A 268 -11.09 1.32 -5.29
C PRO A 268 -11.45 0.48 -6.51
N VAL A 269 -12.37 -0.48 -6.36
CA VAL A 269 -12.73 -1.42 -7.43
C VAL A 269 -13.30 -0.69 -8.65
N ALA A 270 -14.06 0.40 -8.42
CA ALA A 270 -14.69 1.20 -9.46
C ALA A 270 -13.72 1.76 -10.51
N ILE A 271 -12.49 2.12 -10.11
CA ILE A 271 -11.50 2.69 -11.04
C ILE A 271 -10.54 1.65 -11.61
N ARG A 272 -10.55 0.41 -11.12
CA ARG A 272 -9.66 -0.63 -11.65
C ARG A 272 -10.07 -0.92 -13.10
N PRO A 273 -9.13 -1.18 -14.01
CA PRO A 273 -9.49 -1.68 -15.34
C PRO A 273 -10.20 -3.03 -15.19
N ALA A 274 -11.18 -3.29 -16.06
CA ALA A 274 -11.74 -4.63 -16.16
C ALA A 274 -10.62 -5.60 -16.53
N ARG A 275 -10.62 -6.79 -15.94
CA ARG A 275 -9.67 -7.85 -16.26
C ARG A 275 -10.47 -9.05 -16.75
N ARG A 276 -10.02 -9.63 -17.88
CA ARG A 276 -10.55 -10.91 -18.36
C ARG A 276 -10.26 -11.97 -17.29
N MET A 277 -11.30 -12.69 -16.85
CA MET A 277 -11.09 -13.86 -16.01
C MET A 277 -10.67 -15.01 -16.92
N PRO A 278 -9.59 -15.75 -16.61
CA PRO A 278 -9.20 -16.88 -17.46
C PRO A 278 -10.30 -17.96 -17.45
N ALA A 279 -10.42 -18.71 -18.55
CA ALA A 279 -11.47 -19.73 -18.76
C ALA A 279 -11.58 -20.72 -17.59
N TYR A 280 -10.43 -21.19 -17.09
CA TYR A 280 -10.35 -22.08 -15.92
C TYR A 280 -11.07 -21.53 -14.68
N ILE A 281 -11.06 -20.21 -14.43
CA ILE A 281 -11.71 -19.62 -13.25
C ILE A 281 -13.23 -19.60 -13.41
N LEU A 282 -13.75 -19.53 -14.63
CA LEU A 282 -15.18 -19.67 -14.90
C LEU A 282 -15.62 -21.12 -14.68
N PHE A 283 -14.90 -22.08 -15.25
CA PHE A 283 -15.09 -23.50 -14.97
C PHE A 283 -15.04 -23.83 -13.48
N PHE A 284 -14.03 -23.32 -12.77
CA PHE A 284 -13.87 -23.51 -11.33
C PHE A 284 -15.08 -22.98 -10.57
N LYS A 285 -15.60 -21.79 -10.93
CA LYS A 285 -16.79 -21.21 -10.29
C LYS A 285 -18.04 -22.03 -10.53
N GLU A 286 -18.22 -22.54 -11.76
CA GLU A 286 -19.34 -23.39 -12.13
C GLU A 286 -19.30 -24.69 -11.32
N LYS A 287 -18.19 -25.43 -11.36
CA LYS A 287 -18.03 -26.67 -10.59
C LYS A 287 -18.12 -26.45 -9.07
N TYR A 288 -17.69 -25.29 -8.58
CA TYR A 288 -17.84 -24.94 -7.16
C TYR A 288 -19.31 -24.68 -6.79
N ALA A 289 -20.08 -24.05 -7.68
CA ALA A 289 -21.50 -23.79 -7.46
C ALA A 289 -22.36 -25.07 -7.58
N THR A 290 -22.03 -25.97 -8.51
CA THR A 290 -22.72 -27.25 -8.69
C THR A 290 -22.46 -28.24 -7.54
N GLY A 291 -21.36 -28.05 -6.78
CA GLY A 291 -21.00 -28.98 -5.70
C GLY A 291 -20.55 -30.35 -6.20
N GLU A 292 -20.24 -30.46 -7.50
CA GLU A 292 -19.94 -31.73 -8.19
C GLU A 292 -18.66 -32.40 -7.68
N LEU A 293 -17.80 -31.66 -6.99
CA LEU A 293 -16.61 -32.19 -6.30
C LEU A 293 -16.84 -32.48 -4.80
N GLY A 294 -18.10 -32.60 -4.37
CA GLY A 294 -18.49 -33.13 -3.05
C GLY A 294 -18.18 -32.22 -1.84
N GLN A 295 -18.35 -32.78 -0.63
CA GLN A 295 -18.15 -32.13 0.69
C GLN A 295 -16.77 -31.47 0.89
N VAL A 296 -15.81 -31.75 0.00
CA VAL A 296 -14.52 -31.06 -0.11
C VAL A 296 -14.70 -29.52 -0.29
N GLY A 297 -15.87 -29.06 -0.76
CA GLY A 297 -16.19 -27.64 -0.90
C GLY A 297 -16.36 -26.85 0.41
N GLN A 298 -16.71 -27.51 1.53
CA GLN A 298 -16.96 -26.85 2.82
C GLN A 298 -15.71 -26.87 3.70
N GLY A 299 -14.75 -26.02 3.39
CA GLY A 299 -13.53 -25.82 4.20
C GLY A 299 -12.23 -26.34 3.57
N HIS A 300 -12.32 -27.21 2.56
CA HIS A 300 -11.16 -27.80 1.88
C HIS A 300 -10.91 -27.20 0.48
N VAL A 301 -10.94 -25.86 0.37
CA VAL A 301 -10.74 -25.11 -0.90
C VAL A 301 -9.48 -25.55 -1.66
N LYS A 302 -8.42 -25.96 -0.94
CA LYS A 302 -7.17 -26.44 -1.54
C LYS A 302 -7.34 -27.79 -2.25
N GLU A 303 -8.05 -28.73 -1.65
CA GLU A 303 -8.29 -30.06 -2.22
C GLU A 303 -9.26 -29.94 -3.40
N PHE A 304 -10.32 -29.14 -3.26
CA PHE A 304 -11.22 -28.79 -4.36
C PHE A 304 -10.44 -28.21 -5.55
N ALA A 305 -9.49 -27.30 -5.31
CA ALA A 305 -8.70 -26.72 -6.39
C ALA A 305 -7.77 -27.70 -7.09
N LYS A 306 -7.23 -28.71 -6.38
CA LYS A 306 -6.45 -29.78 -7.00
C LYS A 306 -7.32 -30.63 -7.92
N ALA A 307 -8.45 -31.11 -7.42
CA ALA A 307 -9.36 -31.96 -8.18
C ALA A 307 -9.99 -31.20 -9.37
N ALA A 308 -10.39 -29.93 -9.20
CA ALA A 308 -10.81 -29.08 -10.32
C ALA A 308 -9.69 -28.87 -11.36
N GLY A 309 -8.43 -28.78 -10.91
CA GLY A 309 -7.28 -28.71 -11.81
C GLY A 309 -7.07 -29.98 -12.64
N GLU A 310 -7.30 -31.15 -12.06
CA GLU A 310 -7.26 -32.45 -12.74
C GLU A 310 -8.40 -32.59 -13.76
N LEU A 311 -9.63 -32.29 -13.35
CA LEU A 311 -10.79 -32.25 -14.26
C LEU A 311 -10.56 -31.29 -15.43
N TRP A 312 -10.03 -30.09 -15.17
CA TRP A 312 -9.72 -29.15 -16.23
C TRP A 312 -8.68 -29.70 -17.23
N ARG A 313 -7.70 -30.49 -16.77
CA ARG A 313 -6.73 -31.12 -17.69
C ARG A 313 -7.41 -32.18 -18.55
N GLN A 314 -8.31 -32.96 -17.98
CA GLN A 314 -9.05 -34.03 -18.65
C GLN A 314 -10.11 -33.53 -19.65
N LEU A 315 -10.62 -32.31 -19.49
CA LEU A 315 -11.57 -31.71 -20.45
C LEU A 315 -11.02 -31.71 -21.88
N SER A 316 -11.90 -32.00 -22.83
CA SER A 316 -11.59 -31.92 -24.25
C SER A 316 -11.27 -30.48 -24.69
N PRO A 317 -10.54 -30.29 -25.80
CA PRO A 317 -10.30 -28.95 -26.36
C PRO A 317 -11.59 -28.20 -26.69
N ALA A 318 -12.64 -28.92 -27.13
CA ALA A 318 -13.94 -28.35 -27.47
C ALA A 318 -14.65 -27.73 -26.24
N GLU A 319 -14.64 -28.44 -25.11
CA GLU A 319 -15.23 -27.93 -23.86
C GLU A 319 -14.43 -26.74 -23.31
N LYS A 320 -13.09 -26.82 -23.36
CA LYS A 320 -12.22 -25.69 -22.99
C LYS A 320 -12.51 -24.45 -23.83
N ALA A 321 -12.74 -24.61 -25.13
CA ALA A 321 -13.08 -23.52 -26.04
C ALA A 321 -14.42 -22.84 -25.66
N ALA A 322 -15.41 -23.60 -25.18
CA ALA A 322 -16.66 -23.02 -24.67
C ALA A 322 -16.41 -22.07 -23.48
N TYR A 323 -15.58 -22.47 -22.52
CA TYR A 323 -15.20 -21.61 -21.39
C TYR A 323 -14.34 -20.41 -21.81
N GLU A 324 -13.55 -20.54 -22.87
CA GLU A 324 -12.80 -19.41 -23.44
C GLU A 324 -13.73 -18.38 -24.08
N ALA A 325 -14.75 -18.82 -24.81
CA ALA A 325 -15.78 -17.95 -25.37
C ALA A 325 -16.56 -17.23 -24.25
N LEU A 326 -16.96 -17.95 -23.20
CA LEU A 326 -17.59 -17.36 -22.00
C LEU A 326 -16.68 -16.33 -21.32
N SER A 327 -15.38 -16.60 -21.25
CA SER A 327 -14.38 -15.67 -20.70
C SER A 327 -14.28 -14.37 -21.49
N VAL A 328 -14.32 -14.44 -22.83
CA VAL A 328 -14.34 -13.25 -23.69
C VAL A 328 -15.64 -12.48 -23.53
N ALA A 329 -16.79 -13.18 -23.53
CA ALA A 329 -18.11 -12.56 -23.37
C ALA A 329 -18.27 -11.87 -22.01
N ASP A 330 -17.89 -12.51 -20.91
CA ASP A 330 -17.92 -11.91 -19.57
C ASP A 330 -17.00 -10.69 -19.46
N PHE A 331 -15.82 -10.75 -20.10
CA PHE A 331 -14.92 -9.60 -20.15
C PHE A 331 -15.52 -8.43 -20.94
N ALA A 332 -16.11 -8.70 -22.11
CA ALA A 332 -16.80 -7.68 -22.91
C ALA A 332 -17.94 -7.03 -22.11
N LYS A 333 -18.77 -7.84 -21.43
CA LYS A 333 -19.85 -7.37 -20.55
C LYS A 333 -19.33 -6.49 -19.41
N LYS A 334 -18.27 -6.91 -18.71
CA LYS A 334 -17.65 -6.14 -17.60
C LYS A 334 -16.98 -4.86 -18.06
N ARG A 335 -16.46 -4.84 -19.29
CA ARG A 335 -15.87 -3.65 -19.89
C ARG A 335 -16.98 -2.65 -20.25
N ALA A 336 -18.05 -3.12 -20.88
CA ALA A 336 -19.21 -2.29 -21.25
C ALA A 336 -19.95 -1.70 -20.03
N SER A 337 -20.04 -2.42 -18.91
CA SER A 337 -20.68 -1.88 -17.70
C SER A 337 -19.85 -0.84 -16.94
N ARG A 338 -18.63 -0.55 -17.38
CA ARG A 338 -17.71 0.41 -16.73
C ARG A 338 -17.46 1.69 -17.55
N THR A 339 -17.83 1.69 -18.82
CA THR A 339 -17.81 2.89 -19.69
C THR A 339 -19.04 3.73 -19.44
#